data_AF-B9TMC8-F1
#
_entry.id   AF-B9TMC8-F1
#
_cell.length_a   1.000
_cell.length_b   1.000
_cell.length_c   1.000
_cell.angle_alpha   90.00
_cell.angle_beta   90.00
_cell.angle_gamma   90.00
#
_symmetry.space_group_name_H-M   'P 1'
#
loop_
_entity.id
_entity.type
_entity.pdbx_description
1 polymer ?
#
loop_
_entity_poly.entity_id
_entity_poly.type
_entity_poly.pdbx_seq_one_letter_code
_entity_poly.pdbx_strand_id
1 'polypeptide(L)'
;MTGRAAAAPAAAPAAGAVAEPRGGWQVVTSAPGADRFAARPLGAFQPAGQPPETDIAVFVDTSKRYQEVFGFGGAVTDAVAEVHATLTPAQQQAFLAAYFDPRAGLGYNILRTTIHSSDFGSGSYTYVREGDVSLGSFSIAPDQKLRIPLLRAALAAARTHGADMRVFASPWSAPAWMKSNNSMLAGGSLLPQYRDTWARYVVKFVQAYEAAGIPLWGLSVQNEPMAKQKWESMIFSADEETRFLGDHLGPALTSAGLGGKKIIVWDHNRDLLPQRAATILADAKARPYIWGVGYHWYETWAGGEPMHRNVAAVHAAWPD
;
A
#
# COMPACT_ATOMS: atom_id res chain seq x y z
N MET A 1 -40.75 -21.08 19.40
CA MET A 1 -39.46 -20.79 18.73
C MET A 1 -39.24 -19.29 18.79
N THR A 2 -38.57 -18.83 19.83
CA THR A 2 -38.37 -17.41 20.12
C THR A 2 -37.11 -16.91 19.42
N GLY A 3 -37.29 -15.95 18.51
CA GLY A 3 -36.21 -15.34 17.75
C GLY A 3 -35.28 -14.53 18.64
N ARG A 4 -33.97 -14.79 18.54
CA ARG A 4 -32.92 -13.92 19.09
C ARG A 4 -32.80 -12.68 18.19
N ALA A 5 -33.24 -11.54 18.70
CA ALA A 5 -32.88 -10.25 18.13
C ALA A 5 -31.36 -10.05 18.24
N ALA A 6 -30.70 -9.78 17.11
CA ALA A 6 -29.29 -9.39 17.11
C ALA A 6 -29.17 -8.01 17.76
N ALA A 7 -28.41 -7.93 18.86
CA ALA A 7 -28.09 -6.66 19.50
C ALA A 7 -27.26 -5.80 18.54
N ALA A 8 -27.69 -4.56 18.33
CA ALA A 8 -26.87 -3.57 17.63
C ALA A 8 -25.53 -3.38 18.36
N PRO A 9 -24.40 -3.26 17.66
CA PRO A 9 -23.11 -3.02 18.30
C PRO A 9 -23.17 -1.71 19.06
N ALA A 10 -22.72 -1.74 20.32
CA ALA A 10 -22.57 -0.54 21.14
C ALA A 10 -21.65 0.45 20.43
N ALA A 11 -22.06 1.71 20.35
CA ALA A 11 -21.23 2.79 19.81
C ALA A 11 -19.91 2.85 20.60
N ALA A 12 -18.80 2.72 19.90
CA ALA A 12 -17.49 2.91 20.50
C ALA A 12 -17.38 4.36 21.04
N PRO A 13 -16.79 4.57 22.23
CA PRO A 13 -16.52 5.92 22.70
C PRO A 13 -15.65 6.64 21.68
N ALA A 14 -16.01 7.89 21.39
CA ALA A 14 -15.29 8.74 20.44
C ALA A 14 -13.81 8.85 20.83
N ALA A 15 -12.91 8.71 19.85
CA ALA A 15 -11.50 9.01 20.04
C ALA A 15 -11.38 10.45 20.55
N GLY A 16 -10.78 10.63 21.73
CA GLY A 16 -10.48 11.96 22.24
C GLY A 16 -9.47 12.63 21.31
N ALA A 17 -9.76 13.84 20.86
CA ALA A 17 -8.85 14.61 20.02
C ALA A 17 -7.49 14.77 20.71
N VAL A 18 -6.41 14.49 19.99
CA VAL A 18 -5.05 14.66 20.48
C VAL A 18 -4.75 16.16 20.49
N ALA A 19 -4.81 16.78 21.66
CA ALA A 19 -4.42 18.18 21.82
C ALA A 19 -2.89 18.32 21.71
N GLU A 20 -2.44 19.27 20.90
CA GLU A 20 -1.03 19.70 20.84
C GLU A 20 -0.60 20.26 22.22
N PRO A 21 0.41 19.69 22.90
CA PRO A 21 0.87 20.25 24.15
C PRO A 21 1.67 21.52 23.90
N ARG A 22 1.13 22.67 24.32
CA ARG A 22 1.94 23.88 24.51
C ARG A 22 2.84 23.66 25.74
N GLY A 23 4.08 23.23 25.51
CA GLY A 23 5.15 23.22 26.52
C GLY A 23 5.28 21.96 27.39
N GLY A 24 4.81 20.80 26.93
CA GLY A 24 4.92 19.53 27.66
C GLY A 24 4.94 18.31 26.75
N TRP A 25 4.87 17.13 27.34
CA TRP A 25 4.75 15.87 26.61
C TRP A 25 3.51 15.10 27.05
N GLN A 26 3.06 14.15 26.23
CA GLN A 26 1.90 13.31 26.50
C GLN A 26 2.22 11.86 26.18
N VAL A 27 1.49 10.95 26.82
CA VAL A 27 1.43 9.54 26.45
C VAL A 27 0.06 9.24 25.87
N VAL A 28 0.06 8.47 24.78
CA VAL A 28 -1.15 7.88 24.21
C VAL A 28 -1.11 6.38 24.50
N THR A 29 -2.11 5.88 25.22
CA THR A 29 -2.18 4.47 25.64
C THR A 29 -3.33 3.73 24.95
N SER A 30 -3.06 2.50 24.53
CA SER A 30 -4.08 1.52 24.10
C SER A 30 -3.82 0.20 24.81
N ALA A 31 -4.83 -0.37 25.47
CA ALA A 31 -4.72 -1.62 26.23
C ALA A 31 -5.97 -2.51 26.06
N PRO A 32 -5.83 -3.85 25.96
CA PRO A 32 -6.97 -4.75 25.84
C PRO A 32 -7.98 -4.58 26.98
N GLY A 33 -9.26 -4.37 26.64
CA GLY A 33 -10.34 -4.19 27.62
C GLY A 33 -10.33 -2.86 28.39
N ALA A 34 -9.41 -1.95 28.09
CA ALA A 34 -9.25 -0.67 28.77
C ALA A 34 -9.11 0.47 27.75
N ASP A 35 -8.02 1.25 27.85
CA ASP A 35 -7.77 2.45 27.06
C ASP A 35 -7.77 2.17 25.54
N ARG A 36 -8.30 3.12 24.77
CA ARG A 36 -8.20 3.16 23.29
C ARG A 36 -7.74 4.54 22.88
N PHE A 37 -6.48 4.66 22.48
CA PHE A 37 -5.84 5.94 22.13
C PHE A 37 -6.07 7.03 23.21
N ALA A 38 -6.02 6.64 24.49
CA ALA A 38 -6.23 7.57 25.59
C ALA A 38 -5.01 8.47 25.76
N ALA A 39 -5.16 9.77 25.45
CA ALA A 39 -4.11 10.76 25.63
C ALA A 39 -4.07 11.27 27.08
N ARG A 40 -2.88 11.27 27.68
CA ARG A 40 -2.63 11.76 29.05
C ARG A 40 -1.44 12.72 29.03
N PRO A 41 -1.62 14.01 29.37
CA PRO A 41 -0.51 14.95 29.49
C PRO A 41 0.36 14.58 30.70
N LEU A 42 1.67 14.73 30.56
CA LEU A 42 2.66 14.37 31.58
C LEU A 42 3.45 15.59 32.09
N GLY A 43 3.01 16.80 31.72
CA GLY A 43 3.61 18.06 32.17
C GLY A 43 4.89 18.42 31.43
N ALA A 44 5.68 19.31 32.04
CA ALA A 44 6.95 19.78 31.49
C ALA A 44 8.09 18.79 31.75
N PHE A 45 9.04 18.72 30.81
CA PHE A 45 10.27 17.97 30.99
C PHE A 45 11.01 18.42 32.26
N GLN A 46 11.54 17.45 33.01
CA GLN A 46 12.33 17.70 34.21
C GLN A 46 13.76 17.16 34.02
N PRO A 47 14.78 17.79 34.63
CA PRO A 47 16.11 17.21 34.69
C PRO A 47 16.08 15.84 35.37
N ALA A 48 16.50 14.79 34.65
CA ALA A 48 16.43 13.42 35.16
C ALA A 48 17.57 13.05 36.13
N GLY A 49 18.69 13.78 36.11
CA GLY A 49 19.89 13.43 36.87
C GLY A 49 20.53 12.12 36.40
N GLN A 50 21.41 11.55 37.22
CA GLN A 50 21.98 10.21 36.99
C GLN A 50 20.96 9.16 37.45
N PRO A 51 20.43 8.30 36.56
CA PRO A 51 19.52 7.24 36.97
C PRO A 51 20.28 6.18 37.80
N PRO A 52 19.68 5.65 38.88
CA PRO A 52 20.16 4.47 39.60
C PRO A 52 20.17 3.22 38.70
N GLU A 53 21.01 2.23 39.03
CA GLU A 53 21.06 0.94 38.32
C GLU A 53 19.76 0.12 38.45
N THR A 54 18.88 0.47 39.40
CA THR A 54 17.58 -0.17 39.61
C THR A 54 16.48 0.35 38.68
N ASP A 55 16.73 1.45 37.97
CA ASP A 55 15.72 2.11 37.16
C ASP A 55 15.79 1.63 35.70
N ILE A 56 14.62 1.45 35.08
CA ILE A 56 14.53 1.22 33.64
C ILE A 56 14.57 2.58 32.94
N ALA A 57 15.74 2.96 32.42
CA ALA A 57 15.93 4.21 31.69
C ALA A 57 16.05 3.97 30.17
N VAL A 58 15.39 4.83 29.39
CA VAL A 58 15.53 4.88 27.92
C VAL A 58 16.22 6.18 27.55
N PHE A 59 17.36 6.08 26.86
CA PHE A 59 18.14 7.22 26.42
C PHE A 59 17.96 7.47 24.92
N VAL A 60 17.66 8.72 24.55
CA VAL A 60 17.47 9.13 23.16
C VAL A 60 18.64 10.00 22.73
N ASP A 61 19.47 9.48 21.81
CA ASP A 61 20.58 10.22 21.20
C ASP A 61 20.09 10.96 19.95
N THR A 62 19.87 12.27 20.06
CA THR A 62 19.38 13.12 18.97
C THR A 62 20.43 13.46 17.91
N SER A 63 21.71 13.10 18.13
CA SER A 63 22.79 13.28 17.16
C SER A 63 22.84 12.16 16.11
N LYS A 64 22.21 11.01 16.39
CA LYS A 64 22.12 9.88 15.47
C LYS A 64 20.81 9.92 14.70
N ARG A 65 20.90 9.98 13.37
CA ARG A 65 19.76 10.01 12.44
C ARG A 65 19.69 8.73 11.63
N TYR A 66 18.47 8.35 11.26
CA TYR A 66 18.16 7.19 10.41
C TYR A 66 17.24 7.65 9.27
N GLN A 67 16.44 6.75 8.70
CA GLN A 67 15.52 7.06 7.61
C GLN A 67 14.45 8.07 8.00
N GLU A 68 14.02 8.86 7.02
CA GLU A 68 12.77 9.62 7.13
C GLU A 68 11.56 8.66 7.07
N VAL A 69 10.56 8.92 7.91
CA VAL A 69 9.33 8.12 7.91
C VAL A 69 8.46 8.57 6.74
N PHE A 70 8.34 7.71 5.73
CA PHE A 70 7.55 7.99 4.53
C PHE A 70 6.06 8.21 4.82
N GLY A 71 5.49 7.44 5.74
CA GLY A 71 4.09 7.57 6.19
C GLY A 71 3.46 6.26 6.64
N PHE A 72 2.16 6.32 6.93
CA PHE A 72 1.34 5.18 7.34
C PHE A 72 -0.03 5.25 6.67
N GLY A 73 -0.67 4.08 6.49
CA GLY A 73 -1.77 3.98 5.54
C GLY A 73 -2.52 2.66 5.54
N GLY A 74 -3.34 2.51 4.51
CA GLY A 74 -4.14 1.31 4.27
C GLY A 74 -4.44 1.09 2.79
N ALA A 75 -5.01 -0.06 2.47
CA ALA A 75 -5.44 -0.40 1.12
C ALA A 75 -6.91 -0.05 0.90
N VAL A 76 -7.21 0.59 -0.23
CA VAL A 76 -8.57 0.76 -0.75
C VAL A 76 -8.78 -0.27 -1.86
N THR A 77 -9.28 -1.43 -1.45
CA THR A 77 -9.70 -2.54 -2.34
C THR A 77 -11.18 -2.43 -2.70
N ASP A 78 -11.66 -3.30 -3.58
CA ASP A 78 -13.09 -3.35 -3.92
C ASP A 78 -13.94 -3.71 -2.70
N ALA A 79 -13.50 -4.66 -1.88
CA ALA A 79 -14.19 -5.01 -0.64
C ALA A 79 -14.34 -3.82 0.32
N VAL A 80 -13.30 -2.98 0.49
CA VAL A 80 -13.39 -1.78 1.33
C VAL A 80 -14.40 -0.79 0.75
N ALA A 81 -14.37 -0.59 -0.57
CA ALA A 81 -15.29 0.31 -1.26
C ALA A 81 -16.75 -0.17 -1.17
N GLU A 82 -16.99 -1.47 -1.33
CA GLU A 82 -18.30 -2.11 -1.20
C GLU A 82 -18.85 -1.96 0.24
N VAL A 83 -18.05 -2.29 1.27
CA VAL A 83 -18.47 -2.16 2.66
C VAL A 83 -18.76 -0.69 3.01
N HIS A 84 -17.88 0.23 2.62
CA HIS A 84 -18.09 1.67 2.82
C HIS A 84 -19.39 2.15 2.17
N ALA A 85 -19.72 1.66 0.98
CA ALA A 85 -20.94 2.04 0.28
C ALA A 85 -22.24 1.59 0.98
N THR A 86 -22.19 0.57 1.84
CA THR A 86 -23.36 0.15 2.64
C THR A 86 -23.62 1.04 3.87
N LEU A 87 -22.65 1.87 4.25
CA LEU A 87 -22.76 2.75 5.41
C LEU A 87 -23.71 3.92 5.13
N THR A 88 -24.35 4.43 6.18
CA THR A 88 -25.07 5.71 6.10
C THR A 88 -24.10 6.86 5.83
N PRO A 89 -24.54 8.00 5.26
CA PRO A 89 -23.67 9.15 5.02
C PRO A 89 -22.91 9.63 6.26
N ALA A 90 -23.55 9.60 7.44
CA ALA A 90 -22.91 9.96 8.71
C ALA A 90 -21.78 8.98 9.09
N GLN A 91 -21.98 7.68 8.86
CA GLN A 91 -20.97 6.65 9.12
C GLN A 91 -19.82 6.71 8.12
N GLN A 92 -20.08 7.04 6.86
CA GLN A 92 -19.04 7.29 5.86
C GLN A 92 -18.15 8.46 6.28
N GLN A 93 -18.74 9.57 6.72
CA GLN A 93 -17.97 10.72 7.23
C GLN A 93 -17.17 10.36 8.49
N ALA A 94 -17.77 9.61 9.42
CA ALA A 94 -17.06 9.14 10.62
C ALA A 94 -15.88 8.23 10.27
N PHE A 95 -16.03 7.35 9.28
CA PHE A 95 -14.95 6.51 8.75
C PHE A 95 -13.80 7.36 8.18
N LEU A 96 -14.14 8.33 7.32
CA LEU A 96 -13.14 9.22 6.71
C LEU A 96 -12.40 10.04 7.77
N ALA A 97 -13.11 10.61 8.74
CA ALA A 97 -12.50 11.35 9.85
C ALA A 97 -11.57 10.44 10.68
N ALA A 98 -12.02 9.24 11.04
CA ALA A 98 -11.24 8.31 11.85
C ALA A 98 -9.91 7.92 11.19
N TYR A 99 -9.85 7.78 9.86
CA TYR A 99 -8.61 7.42 9.17
C TYR A 99 -7.78 8.62 8.73
N PHE A 100 -8.39 9.71 8.27
CA PHE A 100 -7.68 10.77 7.54
C PHE A 100 -7.55 12.09 8.31
N ASP A 101 -8.29 12.30 9.40
CA ASP A 101 -8.08 13.45 10.28
C ASP A 101 -6.87 13.19 11.20
N PRO A 102 -5.78 13.98 11.14
CA PRO A 102 -4.61 13.78 12.00
C PRO A 102 -4.78 14.28 13.44
N ARG A 103 -5.88 14.99 13.74
CA ARG A 103 -6.19 15.51 15.08
C ARG A 103 -7.20 14.63 15.80
N ALA A 104 -8.22 14.18 15.09
CA ALA A 104 -9.31 13.36 15.62
C ALA A 104 -9.17 11.85 15.30
N GLY A 105 -8.31 11.50 14.35
CA GLY A 105 -8.14 10.14 13.83
C GLY A 105 -6.67 9.72 13.69
N LEU A 106 -6.41 8.80 12.76
CA LEU A 106 -5.10 8.17 12.55
C LEU A 106 -4.16 8.97 11.64
N GLY A 107 -4.66 9.98 10.94
CA GLY A 107 -3.85 10.82 10.04
C GLY A 107 -3.14 10.03 8.92
N TYR A 108 -3.82 9.05 8.31
CA TYR A 108 -3.27 8.29 7.18
C TYR A 108 -2.84 9.25 6.06
N ASN A 109 -1.67 8.97 5.48
CA ASN A 109 -1.09 9.74 4.38
C ASN A 109 -0.54 8.85 3.24
N ILE A 110 -0.74 7.54 3.31
CA ILE A 110 -0.46 6.60 2.24
C ILE A 110 -1.73 5.78 1.95
N LEU A 111 -2.05 5.60 0.68
CA LEU A 111 -3.08 4.66 0.25
C LEU A 111 -2.51 3.72 -0.81
N ARG A 112 -2.79 2.43 -0.64
CA ARG A 112 -2.59 1.43 -1.68
C ARG A 112 -3.91 1.18 -2.40
N THR A 113 -3.90 1.01 -3.70
CA THR A 113 -5.04 0.48 -4.45
C THR A 113 -4.59 -0.60 -5.42
N THR A 114 -5.53 -1.22 -6.12
CA THR A 114 -5.24 -2.33 -7.02
C THR A 114 -5.35 -1.87 -8.46
N ILE A 115 -4.55 -2.45 -9.34
CA ILE A 115 -4.83 -2.39 -10.78
C ILE A 115 -5.79 -3.56 -11.04
N HIS A 116 -7.02 -3.24 -11.46
CA HIS A 116 -8.18 -4.13 -11.63
C HIS A 116 -8.45 -5.03 -10.40
N SER A 117 -8.99 -6.25 -10.60
CA SER A 117 -9.37 -7.14 -9.49
C SER A 117 -8.19 -7.66 -8.66
N SER A 118 -8.50 -8.03 -7.42
CA SER A 118 -7.65 -8.73 -6.45
C SER A 118 -8.52 -9.74 -5.69
N ASP A 119 -7.92 -10.46 -4.74
CA ASP A 119 -8.62 -11.35 -3.81
C ASP A 119 -9.68 -10.65 -2.94
N PHE A 120 -9.51 -9.34 -2.70
CA PHE A 120 -10.47 -8.51 -1.98
C PHE A 120 -11.46 -7.81 -2.94
N GLY A 121 -12.24 -8.61 -3.67
CA GLY A 121 -13.33 -8.14 -4.52
C GLY A 121 -14.38 -9.22 -4.80
N SER A 122 -15.52 -8.81 -5.34
CA SER A 122 -16.65 -9.72 -5.63
C SER A 122 -16.42 -10.66 -6.83
N GLY A 123 -15.36 -10.44 -7.61
CA GLY A 123 -15.01 -11.31 -8.74
C GLY A 123 -13.84 -10.77 -9.55
N SER A 124 -13.30 -11.63 -10.43
CA SER A 124 -12.19 -11.26 -11.30
C SER A 124 -12.64 -10.42 -12.50
N TYR A 125 -11.91 -9.36 -12.78
CA TYR A 125 -12.12 -8.52 -13.96
C TYR A 125 -10.82 -7.85 -14.40
N THR A 126 -10.80 -7.39 -15.64
CA THR A 126 -9.76 -6.53 -16.19
C THR A 126 -10.39 -5.28 -16.80
N TYR A 127 -9.58 -4.34 -17.28
CA TYR A 127 -10.05 -3.12 -17.95
C TYR A 127 -10.22 -3.29 -19.46
N VAL A 128 -9.95 -4.47 -20.03
CA VAL A 128 -10.01 -4.70 -21.47
C VAL A 128 -10.85 -5.93 -21.79
N ARG A 129 -11.36 -6.00 -23.02
CA ARG A 129 -11.95 -7.23 -23.55
C ARG A 129 -10.88 -8.29 -23.79
N GLU A 130 -11.29 -9.54 -23.74
CA GLU A 130 -10.44 -10.70 -24.02
C GLU A 130 -9.73 -10.56 -25.38
N GLY A 131 -8.41 -10.76 -25.40
CA GLY A 131 -7.58 -10.71 -26.60
C GLY A 131 -7.30 -9.32 -27.19
N ASP A 132 -7.70 -8.22 -26.53
CA ASP A 132 -7.48 -6.87 -27.05
C ASP A 132 -6.04 -6.38 -26.85
N VAL A 133 -5.14 -6.79 -27.74
CA VAL A 133 -3.71 -6.37 -27.77
C VAL A 133 -3.56 -4.86 -28.03
N SER A 134 -4.54 -4.23 -28.68
CA SER A 134 -4.51 -2.79 -28.98
C SER A 134 -4.80 -1.92 -27.75
N LEU A 135 -5.44 -2.50 -26.73
CA LEU A 135 -6.01 -1.81 -25.57
C LEU A 135 -7.07 -0.75 -25.94
N GLY A 136 -7.74 -0.92 -27.08
CA GLY A 136 -8.77 -0.01 -27.59
C GLY A 136 -10.07 -0.06 -26.78
N SER A 137 -10.31 -1.17 -26.07
CA SER A 137 -11.44 -1.36 -25.16
C SER A 137 -11.16 -0.95 -23.71
N PHE A 138 -9.96 -0.40 -23.43
CA PHE A 138 -9.54 -0.07 -22.07
C PHE A 138 -10.53 0.87 -21.37
N SER A 139 -11.03 0.47 -20.21
CA SER A 139 -11.92 1.28 -19.37
C SER A 139 -11.84 0.91 -17.90
N ILE A 140 -11.71 1.92 -17.04
CA ILE A 140 -11.78 1.83 -15.57
C ILE A 140 -13.22 1.92 -15.05
N ALA A 141 -14.23 1.70 -15.90
CA ALA A 141 -15.65 1.76 -15.51
C ALA A 141 -16.02 0.89 -14.29
N PRO A 142 -15.44 -0.31 -14.05
CA PRO A 142 -15.68 -1.05 -12.82
C PRO A 142 -15.35 -0.22 -11.56
N ASP A 143 -14.19 0.42 -11.54
CA ASP A 143 -13.67 1.17 -10.39
C ASP A 143 -14.41 2.48 -10.15
N GLN A 144 -14.95 3.09 -11.21
CA GLN A 144 -15.73 4.32 -11.15
C GLN A 144 -17.00 4.18 -10.31
N LYS A 145 -17.49 2.95 -10.11
CA LYS A 145 -18.70 2.69 -9.34
C LYS A 145 -18.51 3.00 -7.86
N LEU A 146 -17.43 2.51 -7.25
CA LEU A 146 -17.26 2.55 -5.79
C LEU A 146 -15.83 2.92 -5.35
N ARG A 147 -14.79 2.29 -5.95
CA ARG A 147 -13.40 2.47 -5.53
C ARG A 147 -12.89 3.89 -5.76
N ILE A 148 -13.13 4.46 -6.94
CA ILE A 148 -12.74 5.84 -7.25
C ILE A 148 -13.49 6.86 -6.40
N PRO A 149 -14.83 6.79 -6.21
CA PRO A 149 -15.54 7.65 -5.27
C PRO A 149 -14.94 7.65 -3.86
N LEU A 150 -14.61 6.47 -3.31
CA LEU A 150 -13.98 6.37 -2.00
C LEU A 150 -12.57 6.98 -1.97
N LEU A 151 -11.73 6.70 -2.97
CA LEU A 151 -10.40 7.31 -3.07
C LEU A 151 -10.48 8.85 -3.15
N ARG A 152 -11.44 9.40 -3.91
CA ARG A 152 -11.64 10.85 -3.98
C ARG A 152 -12.08 11.43 -2.64
N ALA A 153 -12.95 10.74 -1.92
CA ALA A 153 -13.40 11.16 -0.59
C ALA A 153 -12.24 11.14 0.43
N ALA A 154 -11.41 10.10 0.41
CA ALA A 154 -10.20 10.00 1.23
C ALA A 154 -9.19 11.12 0.92
N LEU A 155 -8.93 11.40 -0.36
CA LEU A 155 -8.07 12.51 -0.78
C LEU A 155 -8.62 13.87 -0.36
N ALA A 156 -9.94 14.07 -0.45
CA ALA A 156 -10.59 15.30 0.00
C ALA A 156 -10.46 15.48 1.52
N ALA A 157 -10.71 14.43 2.29
CA ALA A 157 -10.55 14.44 3.75
C ALA A 157 -9.10 14.71 4.17
N ALA A 158 -8.11 14.10 3.52
CA ALA A 158 -6.71 14.38 3.82
C ALA A 158 -6.33 15.85 3.53
N ARG A 159 -6.83 16.39 2.40
CA ARG A 159 -6.57 17.79 2.01
C ARG A 159 -7.15 18.82 2.99
N THR A 160 -8.29 18.54 3.64
CA THR A 160 -8.84 19.48 4.64
C THR A 160 -7.92 19.69 5.83
N HIS A 161 -6.96 18.79 6.06
CA HIS A 161 -5.97 18.88 7.13
C HIS A 161 -4.55 19.21 6.64
N GLY A 162 -4.39 19.57 5.36
CA GLY A 162 -3.09 19.90 4.77
C GLY A 162 -2.16 18.70 4.61
N ALA A 163 -2.68 17.47 4.68
CA ALA A 163 -1.90 16.26 4.47
C ALA A 163 -1.72 15.99 2.97
N ASP A 164 -0.47 15.76 2.54
CA ASP A 164 -0.15 15.28 1.21
C ASP A 164 -0.33 13.76 1.16
N MET A 165 -1.40 13.30 0.51
CA MET A 165 -1.75 11.89 0.41
C MET A 165 -1.04 11.24 -0.78
N ARG A 166 -0.30 10.17 -0.52
CA ARG A 166 0.41 9.41 -1.55
C ARG A 166 -0.36 8.14 -1.89
N VAL A 167 -0.85 8.06 -3.12
CA VAL A 167 -1.55 6.86 -3.62
C VAL A 167 -0.60 6.06 -4.49
N PHE A 168 -0.46 4.76 -4.22
CA PHE A 168 0.21 3.84 -5.14
C PHE A 168 -0.68 2.66 -5.51
N ALA A 169 -0.42 2.06 -6.66
CA ALA A 169 -1.19 0.90 -7.14
C ALA A 169 -0.30 -0.32 -7.41
N SER A 170 -0.87 -1.50 -7.20
CA SER A 170 -0.20 -2.78 -7.45
C SER A 170 -1.12 -3.67 -8.29
N PRO A 171 -0.62 -4.31 -9.36
CA PRO A 171 -1.39 -5.33 -10.08
C PRO A 171 -1.24 -6.70 -9.40
N TRP A 172 -2.32 -7.48 -9.33
CA TRP A 172 -2.24 -8.88 -8.87
C TRP A 172 -1.94 -9.85 -10.02
N SER A 173 -2.37 -9.53 -11.24
CA SER A 173 -2.16 -10.39 -12.41
C SER A 173 -2.39 -9.63 -13.70
N ALA A 174 -1.70 -9.96 -14.79
CA ALA A 174 -2.14 -9.55 -16.12
C ALA A 174 -3.45 -10.27 -16.53
N PRO A 175 -4.17 -9.79 -17.57
CA PRO A 175 -5.29 -10.52 -18.18
C PRO A 175 -4.94 -11.97 -18.55
N ALA A 176 -5.93 -12.86 -18.51
CA ALA A 176 -5.75 -14.30 -18.72
C ALA A 176 -5.00 -14.62 -20.01
N TRP A 177 -5.43 -14.07 -21.15
CA TRP A 177 -4.79 -14.24 -22.46
C TRP A 177 -3.35 -13.72 -22.55
N MET A 178 -2.88 -12.92 -21.59
CA MET A 178 -1.47 -12.49 -21.53
C MET A 178 -0.56 -13.50 -20.82
N LYS A 179 -1.12 -14.54 -20.20
CA LYS A 179 -0.41 -15.42 -19.26
C LYS A 179 -0.23 -16.83 -19.79
N SER A 180 0.86 -17.47 -19.36
CA SER A 180 1.23 -18.83 -19.77
C SER A 180 0.23 -19.93 -19.38
N ASN A 181 -0.60 -19.68 -18.38
CA ASN A 181 -1.67 -20.58 -17.93
C ASN A 181 -3.07 -20.18 -18.42
N ASN A 182 -3.17 -19.13 -19.26
CA ASN A 182 -4.44 -18.57 -19.73
C ASN A 182 -5.46 -18.31 -18.62
N SER A 183 -5.00 -17.84 -17.45
CA SER A 183 -5.85 -17.59 -16.28
C SER A 183 -5.28 -16.44 -15.45
N MET A 184 -6.14 -15.59 -14.89
CA MET A 184 -5.70 -14.59 -13.91
C MET A 184 -5.29 -15.24 -12.58
N LEU A 185 -5.81 -16.43 -12.28
CA LEU A 185 -5.62 -17.12 -11.00
C LEU A 185 -4.48 -18.15 -11.08
N ALA A 186 -4.08 -18.68 -9.92
CA ALA A 186 -3.17 -19.82 -9.82
C ALA A 186 -1.79 -19.60 -10.45
N GLY A 187 -1.25 -18.38 -10.34
CA GLY A 187 0.06 -18.00 -10.85
C GLY A 187 0.09 -17.95 -12.38
N GLY A 188 1.06 -18.63 -12.98
CA GLY A 188 1.42 -18.39 -14.39
C GLY A 188 2.30 -17.16 -14.52
N SER A 189 2.91 -16.99 -15.70
CA SER A 189 3.87 -15.92 -15.98
C SER A 189 3.42 -15.10 -17.18
N LEU A 190 3.86 -13.84 -17.23
CA LEU A 190 3.61 -12.96 -18.36
C LEU A 190 4.33 -13.47 -19.62
N LEU A 191 3.57 -13.77 -20.67
CA LEU A 191 4.16 -14.26 -21.92
C LEU A 191 4.99 -13.15 -22.60
N PRO A 192 6.17 -13.48 -23.17
CA PRO A 192 7.07 -12.48 -23.75
C PRO A 192 6.42 -11.54 -24.76
N GLN A 193 5.55 -12.06 -25.63
CA GLN A 193 4.87 -11.28 -26.67
C GLN A 193 3.89 -10.22 -26.13
N TYR A 194 3.53 -10.27 -24.86
CA TYR A 194 2.60 -9.32 -24.25
C TYR A 194 3.25 -8.33 -23.28
N ARG A 195 4.58 -8.35 -23.12
CA ARG A 195 5.28 -7.44 -22.19
C ARG A 195 5.06 -5.97 -22.51
N ASP A 196 5.18 -5.58 -23.78
CA ASP A 196 4.90 -4.20 -24.21
C ASP A 196 3.43 -3.82 -24.03
N THR A 197 2.53 -4.76 -24.30
CA THR A 197 1.09 -4.53 -24.12
C THR A 197 0.72 -4.38 -22.65
N TRP A 198 1.32 -5.17 -21.77
CA TRP A 198 1.13 -5.05 -20.32
C TRP A 198 1.71 -3.74 -19.78
N ALA A 199 2.90 -3.31 -20.24
CA ALA A 199 3.46 -2.01 -19.90
C ALA A 199 2.53 -0.85 -20.33
N ARG A 200 1.99 -0.88 -21.56
CA ARG A 200 1.00 0.10 -22.04
C ARG A 200 -0.32 0.05 -21.26
N TYR A 201 -0.73 -1.13 -20.78
CA TYR A 201 -1.91 -1.28 -19.93
C TYR A 201 -1.73 -0.53 -18.60
N VAL A 202 -0.56 -0.68 -17.96
CA VAL A 202 -0.22 0.04 -16.74
C VAL A 202 -0.18 1.56 -16.99
N VAL A 203 0.39 2.01 -18.10
CA VAL A 203 0.36 3.44 -18.51
C VAL A 203 -1.08 3.96 -18.63
N LYS A 204 -1.96 3.22 -19.33
CA LYS A 204 -3.38 3.61 -19.48
C LYS A 204 -4.10 3.67 -18.14
N PHE A 205 -3.80 2.76 -17.22
CA PHE A 205 -4.33 2.80 -15.86
C PHE A 205 -3.93 4.08 -15.13
N VAL A 206 -2.64 4.44 -15.13
CA VAL A 206 -2.15 5.67 -14.50
C VAL A 206 -2.87 6.88 -15.08
N GLN A 207 -2.88 7.02 -16.41
CA GLN A 207 -3.54 8.15 -17.08
C GLN A 207 -5.03 8.23 -16.74
N ALA A 208 -5.74 7.10 -16.72
CA ALA A 208 -7.16 7.06 -16.42
C ALA A 208 -7.47 7.42 -14.95
N TYR A 209 -6.64 6.95 -14.00
CA TYR A 209 -6.79 7.30 -12.58
C TYR A 209 -6.49 8.78 -12.32
N GLU A 210 -5.45 9.33 -12.95
CA GLU A 210 -5.15 10.76 -12.84
C GLU A 210 -6.25 11.63 -13.44
N ALA A 211 -6.78 11.25 -14.61
CA ALA A 211 -7.93 11.92 -15.21
C ALA A 211 -9.20 11.82 -14.35
N ALA A 212 -9.34 10.76 -13.55
CA ALA A 212 -10.42 10.60 -12.57
C ALA A 212 -10.18 11.38 -11.26
N GLY A 213 -9.10 12.15 -11.16
CA GLY A 213 -8.75 12.96 -9.99
C GLY A 213 -8.00 12.22 -8.89
N ILE A 214 -7.42 11.05 -9.20
CA ILE A 214 -6.57 10.27 -8.31
C ILE A 214 -5.11 10.36 -8.79
N PRO A 215 -4.33 11.37 -8.34
CA PRO A 215 -2.92 11.44 -8.67
C PRO A 215 -2.18 10.26 -8.03
N LEU A 216 -1.50 9.46 -8.85
CA LEU A 216 -0.69 8.36 -8.35
C LEU A 216 0.73 8.85 -8.06
N TRP A 217 1.19 8.63 -6.84
CA TRP A 217 2.58 8.84 -6.44
C TRP A 217 3.49 7.75 -7.04
N GLY A 218 3.02 6.50 -7.09
CA GLY A 218 3.83 5.39 -7.55
C GLY A 218 3.05 4.12 -7.88
N LEU A 219 3.79 3.05 -8.19
CA LEU A 219 3.29 1.73 -8.54
C LEU A 219 4.23 0.68 -7.98
N SER A 220 3.73 -0.52 -7.65
CA SER A 220 4.59 -1.71 -7.62
C SER A 220 4.55 -2.44 -8.96
N VAL A 221 5.63 -3.11 -9.33
CA VAL A 221 5.72 -3.84 -10.61
C VAL A 221 4.70 -4.98 -10.68
N GLN A 222 4.59 -5.72 -9.57
CA GLN A 222 3.70 -6.87 -9.41
C GLN A 222 3.49 -7.11 -7.92
N ASN A 223 2.23 -7.26 -7.48
CA ASN A 223 1.94 -7.75 -6.14
C ASN A 223 2.42 -9.21 -6.04
N GLU A 224 3.22 -9.48 -5.01
CA GLU A 224 3.66 -10.81 -4.63
C GLU A 224 4.14 -11.69 -5.81
N PRO A 225 5.23 -11.32 -6.52
CA PRO A 225 5.69 -11.98 -7.75
C PRO A 225 6.16 -13.43 -7.59
N MET A 226 6.23 -13.98 -6.37
CA MET A 226 6.52 -15.39 -6.12
C MET A 226 5.32 -16.19 -5.61
N ALA A 227 4.16 -15.56 -5.41
CA ALA A 227 3.00 -16.21 -4.84
C ALA A 227 2.16 -16.86 -5.93
N LYS A 228 1.96 -18.18 -5.81
CA LYS A 228 0.94 -18.90 -6.58
C LYS A 228 -0.30 -19.07 -5.70
N GLN A 229 -1.34 -18.28 -5.97
CA GLN A 229 -2.52 -18.22 -5.11
C GLN A 229 -3.78 -18.72 -5.80
N LYS A 230 -4.81 -19.09 -5.03
CA LYS A 230 -6.13 -19.45 -5.57
C LYS A 230 -6.89 -18.26 -6.18
N TRP A 231 -6.39 -17.04 -5.96
CA TRP A 231 -6.87 -15.78 -6.51
C TRP A 231 -5.86 -15.22 -7.53
N GLU A 232 -6.09 -13.98 -7.99
CA GLU A 232 -5.24 -13.28 -8.95
C GLU A 232 -3.78 -13.32 -8.51
N SER A 233 -2.93 -13.91 -9.34
CA SER A 233 -1.50 -14.01 -9.05
C SER A 233 -0.72 -14.17 -10.34
N MET A 234 0.43 -13.50 -10.47
CA MET A 234 1.33 -13.64 -11.60
C MET A 234 2.77 -13.69 -11.13
N ILE A 235 3.49 -14.69 -11.62
CA ILE A 235 4.84 -15.00 -11.21
C ILE A 235 5.84 -14.21 -12.06
N PHE A 236 6.78 -13.57 -11.37
CA PHE A 236 8.01 -13.05 -11.93
C PHE A 236 9.20 -13.62 -11.17
N SER A 237 10.13 -14.26 -11.89
CA SER A 237 11.49 -14.42 -11.39
C SER A 237 12.18 -13.05 -11.24
N ALA A 238 13.30 -13.01 -10.50
CA ALA A 238 14.07 -11.77 -10.35
C ALA A 238 14.48 -11.18 -11.70
N ASP A 239 14.94 -12.04 -12.62
CA ASP A 239 15.37 -11.64 -13.95
C ASP A 239 14.19 -11.15 -14.79
N GLU A 240 13.05 -11.84 -14.76
CA GLU A 240 11.87 -11.42 -15.52
C GLU A 240 11.31 -10.08 -15.01
N GLU A 241 11.26 -9.85 -13.69
CA GLU A 241 10.86 -8.54 -13.11
C GLU A 241 11.82 -7.43 -13.56
N THR A 242 13.12 -7.71 -13.48
CA THR A 242 14.19 -6.77 -13.89
C THR A 242 14.10 -6.43 -15.37
N ARG A 243 13.96 -7.43 -16.25
CA ARG A 243 13.80 -7.24 -17.69
C ARG A 243 12.49 -6.51 -18.00
N PHE A 244 11.39 -6.90 -17.37
CA PHE A 244 10.11 -6.22 -17.58
C PHE A 244 10.19 -4.74 -17.20
N LEU A 245 10.81 -4.41 -16.06
CA LEU A 245 11.00 -3.03 -15.65
C LEU A 245 11.92 -2.26 -16.61
N GLY A 246 13.14 -2.77 -16.85
CA GLY A 246 14.17 -2.07 -17.60
C GLY A 246 13.90 -1.96 -19.10
N ASP A 247 13.31 -2.99 -19.71
CA ASP A 247 13.12 -3.06 -21.16
C ASP A 247 11.70 -2.70 -21.61
N HIS A 248 10.69 -2.71 -20.72
CA HIS A 248 9.29 -2.47 -21.10
C HIS A 248 8.57 -1.39 -20.26
N LEU A 249 8.38 -1.61 -18.96
CA LEU A 249 7.55 -0.73 -18.11
C LEU A 249 8.17 0.66 -17.93
N GLY A 250 9.46 0.73 -17.58
CA GLY A 250 10.18 1.99 -17.40
C GLY A 250 10.20 2.87 -18.66
N PRO A 251 10.60 2.33 -19.83
CA PRO A 251 10.51 3.04 -21.11
C PRO A 251 9.09 3.48 -21.48
N ALA A 252 8.08 2.65 -21.24
CA ALA A 252 6.69 2.98 -21.53
C ALA A 252 6.18 4.15 -20.67
N LEU A 253 6.47 4.15 -19.36
CA LEU A 253 6.14 5.26 -18.47
C LEU A 253 6.86 6.54 -18.89
N THR A 254 8.15 6.47 -19.20
CA THR A 254 8.94 7.64 -19.63
C THR A 254 8.40 8.24 -20.92
N SER A 255 8.12 7.40 -21.92
CA SER A 255 7.59 7.81 -23.22
C SER A 255 6.19 8.44 -23.11
N ALA A 256 5.42 8.04 -22.09
CA ALA A 256 4.10 8.60 -21.80
C ALA A 256 4.14 9.86 -20.91
N GLY A 257 5.32 10.40 -20.59
CA GLY A 257 5.47 11.55 -19.70
C GLY A 257 5.25 11.22 -18.20
N LEU A 258 5.25 9.93 -17.84
CA LEU A 258 5.02 9.41 -16.49
C LEU A 258 6.32 8.94 -15.81
N GLY A 259 7.49 9.32 -16.33
CA GLY A 259 8.79 8.92 -15.76
C GLY A 259 9.02 9.39 -14.30
N GLY A 260 8.22 10.34 -13.81
CA GLY A 260 8.26 10.80 -12.41
C GLY A 260 7.59 9.85 -11.40
N LYS A 261 6.85 8.83 -11.83
CA LYS A 261 6.17 7.88 -10.94
C LYS A 261 7.19 7.00 -10.21
N LYS A 262 6.98 6.80 -8.91
CA LYS A 262 7.87 5.98 -8.09
C LYS A 262 7.57 4.50 -8.30
N ILE A 263 8.58 3.71 -8.68
CA ILE A 263 8.41 2.27 -8.88
C ILE A 263 8.97 1.52 -7.68
N ILE A 264 8.10 0.70 -7.10
CA ILE A 264 8.40 -0.24 -6.04
C ILE A 264 8.62 -1.61 -6.68
N VAL A 265 9.79 -2.19 -6.45
CA VAL A 265 10.08 -3.58 -6.87
C VAL A 265 9.85 -4.55 -5.72
N TRP A 266 9.84 -5.84 -6.05
CA TRP A 266 9.67 -6.97 -5.13
C TRP A 266 8.26 -7.13 -4.57
N ASP A 267 7.75 -6.19 -3.75
CA ASP A 267 6.37 -6.21 -3.22
C ASP A 267 5.94 -7.60 -2.68
N HIS A 268 6.85 -8.26 -1.93
CA HIS A 268 6.73 -9.62 -1.41
C HIS A 268 7.37 -9.75 -0.02
N ASN A 269 7.28 -10.93 0.58
CA ASN A 269 7.96 -11.25 1.85
C ASN A 269 9.48 -11.00 1.84
N ARG A 270 10.03 -10.80 3.02
CA ARG A 270 11.42 -10.42 3.32
C ARG A 270 12.42 -11.58 3.22
N ASP A 271 11.95 -12.82 3.09
CA ASP A 271 12.75 -14.03 3.01
C ASP A 271 13.80 -14.00 1.89
N LEU A 272 13.39 -13.71 0.64
CA LEU A 272 14.27 -13.62 -0.52
C LEU A 272 14.66 -12.19 -0.89
N LEU A 273 14.34 -11.23 -0.03
CA LEU A 273 14.59 -9.80 -0.25
C LEU A 273 16.05 -9.48 -0.63
N PRO A 274 17.10 -10.03 0.02
CA PRO A 274 18.47 -9.73 -0.35
C PRO A 274 18.84 -10.26 -1.74
N GLN A 275 18.39 -11.46 -2.10
CA GLN A 275 18.62 -12.05 -3.41
C GLN A 275 17.94 -11.22 -4.51
N ARG A 276 16.70 -10.78 -4.24
CA ARG A 276 15.92 -9.97 -5.16
C ARG A 276 16.53 -8.60 -5.37
N ALA A 277 16.85 -7.91 -4.29
CA ALA A 277 17.56 -6.63 -4.32
C ALA A 277 18.88 -6.74 -5.10
N ALA A 278 19.69 -7.78 -4.84
CA ALA A 278 20.96 -8.00 -5.54
C ALA A 278 20.80 -8.16 -7.05
N THR A 279 19.70 -8.76 -7.51
CA THR A 279 19.47 -8.96 -8.95
C THR A 279 18.99 -7.67 -9.62
N ILE A 280 17.94 -7.04 -9.06
CA ILE A 280 17.26 -5.94 -9.74
C ILE A 280 17.96 -4.59 -9.55
N LEU A 281 18.57 -4.33 -8.39
CA LEU A 281 19.26 -3.07 -8.11
C LEU A 281 20.64 -2.99 -8.76
N ALA A 282 21.25 -4.13 -9.11
CA ALA A 282 22.51 -4.19 -9.82
C ALA A 282 22.36 -3.98 -11.35
N ASP A 283 21.14 -4.06 -11.87
CA ASP A 283 20.93 -3.93 -13.31
C ASP A 283 20.91 -2.47 -13.78
N ALA A 284 21.82 -2.14 -14.69
CA ALA A 284 22.00 -0.77 -15.19
C ALA A 284 20.78 -0.23 -15.97
N LYS A 285 19.95 -1.10 -16.57
CA LYS A 285 18.75 -0.65 -17.31
C LYS A 285 17.53 -0.45 -16.41
N ALA A 286 17.34 -1.33 -15.43
CA ALA A 286 16.20 -1.26 -14.51
C ALA A 286 16.43 -0.24 -13.39
N ARG A 287 17.65 -0.15 -12.85
CA ARG A 287 18.00 0.70 -11.69
C ARG A 287 17.51 2.15 -11.79
N PRO A 288 17.62 2.86 -12.94
CA PRO A 288 17.13 4.24 -13.06
C PRO A 288 15.63 4.41 -12.82
N TYR A 289 14.83 3.36 -12.98
CA TYR A 289 13.38 3.40 -12.76
C TYR A 289 12.98 3.05 -11.32
N ILE A 290 13.88 2.45 -10.53
CA ILE A 290 13.56 1.93 -9.21
C ILE A 290 13.63 3.06 -8.18
N TRP A 291 12.52 3.29 -7.48
CA TRP A 291 12.48 4.19 -6.34
C TRP A 291 12.77 3.47 -5.02
N GLY A 292 12.31 2.23 -4.86
CA GLY A 292 12.54 1.46 -3.64
C GLY A 292 12.09 0.01 -3.73
N VAL A 293 12.36 -0.74 -2.68
CA VAL A 293 12.01 -2.16 -2.57
C VAL A 293 10.88 -2.30 -1.54
N GLY A 294 9.73 -2.82 -1.98
CA GLY A 294 8.57 -3.06 -1.11
C GLY A 294 8.62 -4.44 -0.49
N TYR A 295 8.11 -4.59 0.74
CA TYR A 295 8.08 -5.89 1.40
C TYR A 295 6.85 -6.13 2.30
N HIS A 296 6.48 -7.40 2.45
CA HIS A 296 5.35 -7.91 3.23
C HIS A 296 5.82 -8.63 4.51
N TRP A 297 4.85 -9.03 5.36
CA TRP A 297 5.09 -9.58 6.70
C TRP A 297 4.58 -11.01 6.91
N TYR A 298 4.27 -11.76 5.85
CA TYR A 298 3.53 -13.02 5.95
C TYR A 298 4.36 -14.25 6.33
N GLU A 299 5.67 -14.13 6.49
CA GLU A 299 6.56 -15.24 6.86
C GLU A 299 6.14 -15.86 8.20
N THR A 300 5.78 -15.02 9.18
CA THR A 300 5.33 -15.49 10.50
C THR A 300 3.97 -16.16 10.44
N TRP A 301 3.10 -15.73 9.52
CA TRP A 301 1.81 -16.41 9.29
C TRP A 301 2.02 -17.82 8.71
N ALA A 302 3.09 -18.01 7.93
CA ALA A 302 3.52 -19.32 7.44
C ALA A 302 4.38 -20.12 8.44
N GLY A 303 4.57 -19.63 9.68
CA GLY A 303 5.35 -20.29 10.73
C GLY A 303 6.87 -20.06 10.66
N GLY A 304 7.33 -19.12 9.82
CA GLY A 304 8.73 -18.71 9.74
C GLY A 304 9.08 -17.57 10.69
N GLU A 305 10.37 -17.26 10.77
CA GLU A 305 10.87 -16.08 11.48
C GLU A 305 10.52 -14.78 10.73
N PRO A 306 10.40 -13.62 11.41
CA PRO A 306 10.09 -12.36 10.74
C PRO A 306 11.17 -11.85 9.75
N MET A 307 12.37 -12.45 9.68
CA MET A 307 13.43 -12.04 8.73
C MET A 307 13.79 -10.54 8.72
N HIS A 308 13.65 -9.81 9.84
CA HIS A 308 13.94 -8.36 9.90
C HIS A 308 15.36 -8.00 9.44
N ARG A 309 16.33 -8.91 9.66
CA ARG A 309 17.72 -8.72 9.26
C ARG A 309 17.92 -8.61 7.75
N ASN A 310 17.02 -9.17 6.95
CA ASN A 310 17.10 -9.07 5.49
C ASN A 310 16.85 -7.66 5.00
N VAL A 311 15.98 -6.90 5.67
CA VAL A 311 15.75 -5.48 5.37
C VAL A 311 17.02 -4.68 5.68
N ALA A 312 17.64 -4.93 6.84
CA ALA A 312 18.90 -4.29 7.22
C ALA A 312 20.05 -4.63 6.25
N ALA A 313 20.14 -5.88 5.79
CA ALA A 313 21.14 -6.32 4.83
C ALA A 313 20.98 -5.60 3.48
N VAL A 314 19.75 -5.43 2.99
CA VAL A 314 19.48 -4.67 1.77
C VAL A 314 19.85 -3.20 1.95
N HIS A 315 19.47 -2.56 3.06
CA HIS A 315 19.85 -1.17 3.31
C HIS A 315 21.39 -0.99 3.41
N ALA A 316 22.10 -1.94 4.02
CA ALA A 316 23.55 -1.88 4.12
C ALA A 316 24.25 -2.02 2.75
N ALA A 317 23.67 -2.81 1.83
CA ALA A 317 24.20 -3.01 0.49
C ALA A 317 23.77 -1.92 -0.52
N TRP A 318 22.57 -1.35 -0.34
CA TRP A 318 22.00 -0.26 -1.15
C TRP A 318 21.35 0.78 -0.24
N PRO A 319 22.14 1.73 0.29
CA PRO A 319 21.64 2.73 1.23
C PRO A 319 20.79 3.84 0.57
N ASP A 320 20.85 3.96 -0.77
CA ASP A 320 20.21 5.00 -1.60
C ASP A 320 18.88 4.57 -2.26
#